data_AF-A0A3C0B649-F1
#
_entry.id   AF-A0A3C0B649-F1
#
_cell.length_a   1.000
_cell.length_b   1.000
_cell.length_c   1.000
_cell.angle_alpha   90.00
_cell.angle_beta   90.00
_cell.angle_gamma   90.00
#
_symmetry.space_group_name_H-M   'P 1'
#
loop_
_entity.id
_entity.type
_entity.pdbx_description
1 polymer ?
#
loop_
_entity_poly.entity_id
_entity_poly.type
_entity_poly.pdbx_seq_one_letter_code
_entity_poly.pdbx_strand_id
1 'polypeptide(L)'
;DSTLQIKHRHIYHCYQADPAYGKGVAKAMNISMDDVDLNLPKRDSHENQLKANNRHPELNTPTTPADPGVEIDTNTKDYIDPLDDPWLL
;
A
#
# COMPACT_ATOMS: atom_id res chain seq x y z
N ASP A 1 -4.89 -7.72 -4.24
CA ASP A 1 -4.44 -6.34 -4.48
C ASP A 1 -5.66 -5.40 -4.47
N SER A 2 -5.47 -4.12 -4.19
CA SER A 2 -6.56 -3.13 -4.11
C SER A 2 -6.74 -2.35 -5.41
N THR A 3 -7.87 -1.67 -5.63
CA THR A 3 -8.09 -0.86 -6.84
C THR A 3 -7.15 0.36 -6.91
N LEU A 4 -6.92 0.92 -8.11
CA LEU A 4 -6.10 2.13 -8.29
C LEU A 4 -6.60 3.28 -7.40
N GLN A 5 -7.91 3.46 -7.31
CA GLN A 5 -8.54 4.48 -6.46
C GLN A 5 -8.11 4.35 -4.99
N ILE A 6 -8.05 3.12 -4.47
CA ILE A 6 -7.63 2.86 -3.09
C ILE A 6 -6.15 3.22 -2.91
N LYS A 7 -5.30 2.89 -3.90
CA LYS A 7 -3.85 3.20 -3.88
C LYS A 7 -3.61 4.71 -3.89
N HIS A 8 -4.26 5.47 -4.77
CA HIS A 8 -4.17 6.93 -4.80
C HIS A 8 -4.64 7.56 -3.48
N ARG A 9 -5.76 7.07 -2.93
CA ARG A 9 -6.26 7.53 -1.63
C ARG A 9 -5.28 7.24 -0.49
N HIS A 10 -4.62 6.08 -0.51
CA HIS A 10 -3.61 5.74 0.48
C HIS A 10 -2.40 6.69 0.40
N ILE A 11 -1.89 6.93 -0.81
CA ILE A 11 -0.78 7.88 -1.05
C ILE A 11 -1.15 9.28 -0.56
N TYR A 12 -2.35 9.77 -0.88
CA TYR A 12 -2.86 11.05 -0.39
C TYR A 12 -2.79 11.14 1.15
N HIS A 13 -3.27 10.12 1.85
CA HIS A 13 -3.26 10.11 3.31
C HIS A 13 -1.84 10.06 3.89
N CYS A 14 -0.94 9.28 3.29
CA CYS A 14 0.46 9.25 3.68
C CYS A 14 1.13 10.62 3.45
N TYR A 15 0.81 11.30 2.35
CA TYR A 15 1.32 12.65 2.05
C TYR A 15 0.82 13.70 3.04
N GLN A 16 -0.45 13.62 3.46
CA GLN A 16 -1.02 14.50 4.48
C GLN A 16 -0.35 14.31 5.85
N ALA A 17 0.11 13.10 6.17
CA ALA A 17 0.88 12.84 7.38
C ALA A 17 2.32 13.37 7.27
N ASP A 18 3.01 13.08 6.16
CA ASP A 18 4.33 13.60 5.84
C ASP A 18 4.54 13.59 4.30
N PRO A 19 4.92 14.73 3.68
CA PRO A 19 5.20 14.80 2.25
C PRO A 19 6.23 13.79 1.75
N ALA A 20 7.28 13.50 2.52
CA ALA A 20 8.30 12.53 2.15
C ALA A 20 7.75 11.10 2.20
N TYR A 21 6.88 10.81 3.16
CA TYR A 21 6.23 9.50 3.27
C TYR A 21 5.32 9.22 2.09
N GLY A 22 4.43 10.17 1.74
CA GLY A 22 3.56 10.04 0.57
C GLY A 22 4.34 9.82 -0.73
N LYS A 23 5.43 10.58 -0.95
CA LYS A 23 6.31 10.40 -2.12
C LYS A 23 6.97 9.02 -2.13
N GLY A 24 7.41 8.51 -0.98
CA GLY A 24 8.00 7.17 -0.86
C GLY A 24 7.01 6.07 -1.20
N VAL A 25 5.77 6.17 -0.71
CA VAL A 25 4.70 5.21 -1.00
C VAL A 25 4.32 5.23 -2.48
N ALA A 26 4.20 6.43 -3.08
CA ALA A 26 3.91 6.58 -4.52
C ALA A 26 4.98 5.89 -5.37
N LYS A 27 6.26 6.13 -5.05
CA LYS A 27 7.41 5.49 -5.71
C LYS A 27 7.36 3.97 -5.58
N ALA A 28 7.07 3.43 -4.39
CA ALA A 28 6.98 1.99 -4.17
C ALA A 28 5.87 1.32 -4.98
N MET A 29 4.78 2.05 -5.26
CA MET A 29 3.65 1.57 -6.04
C MET A 29 3.75 1.89 -7.55
N ASN A 30 4.85 2.50 -8.02
CA ASN A 30 5.01 2.99 -9.40
C ASN A 30 3.88 3.94 -9.85
N ILE A 31 3.44 4.84 -8.97
CA ILE A 31 2.43 5.87 -9.27
C ILE A 31 3.13 7.23 -9.23
N SER A 32 2.94 8.07 -10.25
CA SER A 32 3.47 9.44 -10.22
C SER A 32 2.72 10.26 -9.18
N MET A 33 3.44 11.11 -8.44
CA MET A 33 2.79 12.08 -7.54
C MET A 33 1.93 13.09 -8.29
N ASP A 34 2.21 13.33 -9.57
CA ASP A 34 1.43 14.23 -10.43
C ASP A 34 0.03 13.66 -10.76
N ASP A 35 -0.12 12.34 -10.67
CA ASP A 35 -1.40 11.64 -10.91
C ASP A 35 -2.25 11.55 -9.62
N VAL A 36 -1.72 11.97 -8.47
CA VAL A 36 -2.41 11.91 -7.18
C VAL A 36 -3.11 13.24 -6.92
N ASP A 37 -4.44 13.21 -6.81
CA ASP A 37 -5.21 14.37 -6.41
C ASP A 37 -4.95 14.73 -4.94
N LEU A 38 -4.21 15.83 -4.72
CA LEU A 38 -3.91 16.39 -3.41
C LEU A 38 -4.98 17.40 -2.93
N ASN A 39 -5.99 17.69 -3.75
CA ASN A 39 -7.03 18.68 -3.47
C ASN A 39 -8.40 18.01 -3.24
N LEU A 40 -8.42 17.00 -2.36
CA LEU A 40 -9.64 16.33 -1.94
C LEU A 40 -10.36 17.10 -0.83
N PRO A 41 -11.70 17.02 -0.74
CA PRO A 41 -12.43 17.64 0.35
C PRO A 41 -12.04 17.01 1.70
N LYS A 42 -12.01 17.85 2.75
CA LYS A 42 -11.67 17.42 4.10
C LYS A 42 -12.69 16.39 4.60
N ARG A 43 -12.21 15.27 5.15
CA ARG A 43 -13.05 14.18 5.66
C ARG A 43 -13.56 14.45 7.09
N ASP A 44 -14.29 15.54 7.24
CA ASP A 44 -14.91 15.97 8.51
C ASP A 44 -16.41 15.61 8.61
N SER A 45 -17.02 15.19 7.50
CA SER A 45 -18.41 14.78 7.42
C SER A 45 -18.59 13.58 6.50
N HIS A 46 -19.70 12.87 6.66
CA HIS A 46 -20.05 11.74 5.80
C HIS A 46 -20.20 12.17 4.33
N GLU A 47 -20.83 13.32 4.08
CA GLU A 47 -20.99 13.86 2.73
C GLU A 47 -19.64 14.16 2.07
N ASN A 48 -18.72 14.80 2.79
CA ASN A 48 -17.38 15.07 2.26
C ASN A 48 -16.58 13.79 2.05
N GLN A 49 -16.76 12.78 2.91
CA GLN A 49 -16.14 11.47 2.72
C GLN A 49 -16.63 10.79 1.44
N LEU A 50 -17.94 10.83 1.18
CA LEU A 50 -18.52 10.31 -0.06
C LEU A 50 -18.00 11.08 -1.28
N LYS A 51 -17.97 12.42 -1.23
CA LYS A 51 -17.44 13.26 -2.31
C LYS A 51 -15.96 12.96 -2.60
N ALA A 52 -15.13 12.85 -1.57
CA ALA A 52 -13.71 12.52 -1.73
C ALA A 52 -13.50 11.12 -2.32
N ASN A 53 -14.29 10.14 -1.88
CA ASN A 53 -14.18 8.77 -2.37
C ASN A 53 -14.67 8.64 -3.81
N ASN A 54 -15.69 9.39 -4.20
CA ASN A 54 -16.30 9.33 -5.54
C ASN A 54 -15.74 10.36 -6.52
N ARG A 55 -14.69 11.12 -6.17
CA ARG A 55 -14.08 12.15 -7.03
C ARG A 55 -13.55 11.58 -8.35
N HIS A 56 -12.98 10.37 -8.27
CA HIS A 56 -12.31 9.65 -9.36
C HIS A 56 -12.88 8.24 -9.51
N PRO A 57 -14.10 8.09 -10.08
CA PRO A 57 -14.68 6.77 -10.35
C PRO A 57 -13.91 5.97 -11.41
N GLU A 58 -13.22 6.65 -12.33
CA GLU A 58 -12.40 6.06 -13.39
C GLU A 58 -11.22 5.23 -12.85
N LEU A 59 -10.73 5.56 -11.65
CA LEU A 59 -9.66 4.84 -10.98
C LEU A 59 -10.16 3.60 -10.23
N ASN A 60 -11.47 3.33 -10.19
CA ASN A 60 -12.00 2.15 -9.49
C ASN A 60 -11.85 0.87 -10.35
N THR A 61 -10.63 0.62 -10.81
CA THR A 61 -10.25 -0.53 -11.61
C THR A 61 -9.32 -1.44 -10.80
N PRO A 62 -9.44 -2.77 -10.94
CA PRO A 62 -8.58 -3.71 -10.24
C PRO A 62 -7.14 -3.60 -10.76
N THR A 63 -6.16 -3.72 -9.86
CA THR A 63 -4.75 -3.80 -10.24
C THR A 63 -4.19 -5.19 -10.02
N THR A 64 -3.07 -5.46 -10.68
CA THR A 64 -2.26 -6.64 -10.43
C THR A 64 -1.30 -6.39 -9.26
N PRO A 65 -1.14 -7.34 -8.33
CA PRO A 65 -0.17 -7.22 -7.26
C PRO A 65 1.24 -7.07 -7.85
N ALA A 66 2.08 -6.29 -7.18
CA ALA A 66 3.50 -6.27 -7.47
C ALA A 66 4.11 -7.57 -6.93
N ASP A 67 4.60 -8.41 -7.85
CA ASP A 67 5.33 -9.63 -7.53
C ASP A 67 6.75 -9.49 -8.09
N PRO A 68 7.80 -9.49 -7.24
CA PRO A 68 9.18 -9.45 -7.72
C PRO A 68 9.57 -10.70 -8.52
N GLY A 69 8.79 -11.79 -8.45
CA GLY A 69 9.09 -13.05 -9.10
C GLY A 69 10.34 -13.76 -8.54
N VAL A 70 10.90 -13.21 -7.46
CA VAL A 70 12.05 -13.76 -6.73
C VAL A 70 11.49 -14.44 -5.49
N GLU A 71 11.67 -15.76 -5.42
CA GLU A 71 11.40 -16.53 -4.23
C GLU A 71 12.38 -16.11 -3.12
N ILE A 72 11.85 -15.70 -1.97
CA ILE A 72 12.65 -15.49 -0.77
C ILE A 72 12.72 -16.79 0.02
N ASP A 73 13.82 -17.53 -0.14
CA ASP A 73 14.10 -18.66 0.72
C ASP A 73 14.60 -18.17 2.08
N THR A 74 13.67 -17.98 3.01
CA THR A 74 13.99 -17.58 4.39
C THR A 74 14.51 -18.74 5.23
N ASN A 75 14.40 -19.98 4.75
CA ASN A 75 14.86 -21.18 5.44
C ASN A 75 16.34 -21.42 5.13
N THR A 76 17.19 -20.50 5.60
CA THR A 76 18.65 -20.65 5.51
C THR A 76 19.20 -21.84 6.29
N LYS A 77 18.39 -22.42 7.19
CA LYS A 77 18.74 -23.62 7.95
C LYS A 77 17.69 -24.69 7.67
N ASP A 78 18.18 -25.92 7.58
CA ASP A 78 17.31 -27.09 7.53
C ASP A 78 16.46 -27.17 8.80
N TYR A 79 15.27 -27.75 8.66
CA TYR A 79 14.42 -28.09 9.78
C TYR A 79 15.18 -29.04 10.72
N ILE A 80 15.35 -28.63 11.97
CA ILE A 80 15.90 -29.47 13.04
C ILE A 80 14.70 -30.13 13.71
N ASP A 81 14.74 -31.46 13.87
CA ASP A 81 13.73 -32.18 14.64
C ASP A 81 13.70 -31.62 16.08
N PRO A 82 12.54 -31.33 16.67
CA PRO A 82 12.45 -30.82 18.03
C PRO A 82 13.25 -31.63 19.07
N LEU A 83 13.45 -32.93 18.87
CA LEU A 83 14.25 -33.78 19.76
C LEU A 83 15.77 -33.57 19.62
N ASP A 84 16.21 -33.07 18.47
CA ASP A 84 17.61 -32.78 18.16
C ASP A 84 17.94 -31.28 18.33
N ASP A 85 17.00 -30.47 18.87
CA ASP A 85 17.23 -29.05 19.13
C ASP A 85 18.25 -28.88 20.27
N PRO A 86 19.43 -28.27 20.02
CA PRO A 86 20.46 -28.07 21.04
C PRO A 86 20.04 -27.17 22.21
N TRP A 87 18.88 -26.51 22.11
CA TRP A 87 18.29 -25.70 23.17
C TRP A 87 17.08 -26.35 23.85
N LEU A 88 16.73 -27.59 23.49
CA LEU A 88 15.70 -28.36 24.18
C LEU A 88 16.21 -28.76 25.59
N LEU A 89 15.51 -28.26 26.63
CA LEU A 89 15.84 -28.46 28.05
C LEU A 89 15.46 -29.86 28.56
#